data_AF-A0A3P6PB52-F1
#
_entry.id   AF-A0A3P6PB52-F1
#
_cell.length_a   1.000
_cell.length_b   1.000
_cell.length_c   1.000
_cell.angle_alpha   90.00
_cell.angle_beta   90.00
_cell.angle_gamma   90.00
#
_symmetry.space_group_name_H-M   'P 1'
#
loop_
_entity.id
_entity.type
_entity.pdbx_description
1 polymer ?
#
loop_
_entity_poly.entity_id
_entity_poly.type
_entity_poly.pdbx_seq_one_letter_code
_entity_poly.pdbx_strand_id
1 'polypeptide(L)'
;MKTSHPIEVEVHSPDEVAEIFDAVSYQKGSSIIRMLNDYLGPEKFTKGLQLYIHRHKYGNTTTDDLWNALSEVCGEDVGSIMSTWTRQVGFPVLTVHKVSDTAEDGLVISIQQDRFLAEGGYNGNGDDTSAWYVPVTICEAADSTKIMKRVLVPPSARTEPFNVHLPGGSQIRLNPSAVGFYRVQYEGSLMAPILEALGEGRLEHRDRLCVLADAFALARAGRSRMTSALTMASTLHCEGNYIVWRELHGQLGSLRSLLQERCAPSHDAAGAEVTTPFEEALNTFIVHLAEPSLKRLGRFGKVTVLSRMVGVHLVRPCEFR
;
A
#
# COMPACT_ATOMS: atom_id res chain seq x y z
N MET A 1 8.86 5.03 -11.31
CA MET A 1 9.71 4.54 -10.18
C MET A 1 11.16 4.25 -10.58
N LYS A 2 11.48 4.21 -11.88
CA LYS A 2 12.86 4.15 -12.37
C LYS A 2 13.60 5.50 -12.24
N THR A 3 12.87 6.61 -12.23
CA THR A 3 13.38 7.99 -12.10
C THR A 3 13.24 8.56 -10.67
N SER A 4 13.50 7.75 -9.64
CA SER A 4 13.42 8.17 -8.23
C SER A 4 14.84 8.18 -7.61
N HIS A 5 15.02 8.87 -6.49
CA HIS A 5 16.30 8.98 -5.78
C HIS A 5 16.22 8.38 -4.35
N PRO A 6 17.37 8.08 -3.71
CA PRO A 6 17.42 7.74 -2.28
C PRO A 6 17.04 8.94 -1.41
N ILE A 7 16.86 8.73 -0.10
CA ILE A 7 16.67 9.88 0.82
C ILE A 7 18.00 10.63 0.99
N GLU A 8 19.10 9.90 1.12
CA GLU A 8 20.45 10.48 1.14
C GLU A 8 20.91 10.71 -0.29
N VAL A 9 21.01 11.97 -0.70
CA VAL A 9 21.49 12.38 -2.01
C VAL A 9 22.61 13.40 -1.82
N GLU A 10 23.71 13.20 -2.55
CA GLU A 10 24.78 14.19 -2.61
C GLU A 10 24.35 15.33 -3.55
N VAL A 11 24.52 16.56 -3.11
CA VAL A 11 24.07 17.76 -3.83
C VAL A 11 25.27 18.67 -4.10
N HIS A 12 25.49 19.00 -5.36
CA HIS A 12 26.62 19.79 -5.82
C HIS A 12 26.25 21.20 -6.30
N SER A 13 24.96 21.46 -6.53
CA SER A 13 24.47 22.75 -6.99
C SER A 13 23.20 23.23 -6.28
N PRO A 14 22.92 24.54 -6.22
CA PRO A 14 21.68 25.06 -5.65
C PRO A 14 20.41 24.58 -6.37
N ASP A 15 20.49 24.26 -7.66
CA ASP A 15 19.34 23.78 -8.42
C ASP A 15 18.97 22.34 -8.01
N GLU A 16 19.97 21.48 -7.79
CA GLU A 16 19.78 20.13 -7.23
C GLU A 16 19.18 20.17 -5.82
N VAL A 17 19.45 21.22 -5.03
CA VAL A 17 18.78 21.42 -3.73
C VAL A 17 17.27 21.53 -3.89
N ALA A 18 16.80 22.27 -4.91
CA ALA A 18 15.36 22.42 -5.17
C ALA A 18 14.72 21.09 -5.62
N GLU A 19 15.46 20.25 -6.33
CA GLU A 19 15.00 18.94 -6.80
C GLU A 19 14.81 17.92 -5.67
N ILE A 20 15.62 17.98 -4.61
CA ILE A 20 15.49 17.07 -3.46
C ILE A 20 14.39 17.49 -2.46
N PHE A 21 13.78 18.68 -2.60
CA PHE A 21 12.63 19.10 -1.81
C PHE A 21 11.31 18.49 -2.34
N ASP A 22 11.27 17.17 -2.43
CA ASP A 22 10.21 16.43 -3.11
C ASP A 22 9.45 15.45 -2.18
N ALA A 23 8.58 14.63 -2.78
CA ALA A 23 7.83 13.62 -2.04
C ALA A 23 8.72 12.54 -1.41
N VAL A 24 9.92 12.26 -1.94
CA VAL A 24 10.85 11.31 -1.35
C VAL A 24 11.37 11.84 -0.01
N SER A 25 11.89 13.07 0.03
CA SER A 25 12.42 13.65 1.26
C SER A 25 11.37 13.76 2.37
N TYR A 26 10.14 14.19 2.03
CA TYR A 26 9.11 14.39 3.05
C TYR A 26 8.25 13.16 3.31
N GLN A 27 7.66 12.53 2.29
CA GLN A 27 6.67 11.47 2.49
C GLN A 27 7.34 10.12 2.78
N LYS A 28 8.37 9.75 2.01
CA LYS A 28 9.13 8.52 2.27
C LYS A 28 9.94 8.67 3.57
N GLY A 29 10.62 9.81 3.78
CA GLY A 29 11.33 10.12 5.02
C GLY A 29 10.47 10.00 6.28
N SER A 30 9.33 10.70 6.33
CA SER A 30 8.42 10.63 7.49
C SER A 30 7.82 9.23 7.72
N SER A 31 7.53 8.49 6.64
CA SER A 31 6.98 7.13 6.73
C SER A 31 7.99 6.13 7.30
N ILE A 32 9.26 6.25 6.90
CA ILE A 32 10.36 5.42 7.41
C ILE A 32 10.65 5.74 8.88
N ILE A 33 10.63 7.02 9.28
CA ILE A 33 10.76 7.39 10.70
C ILE A 33 9.58 6.84 11.53
N ARG A 34 8.35 6.89 11.00
CA ARG A 34 7.18 6.31 11.68
C ARG A 34 7.32 4.79 11.87
N MET A 35 7.77 4.08 10.84
CA MET A 35 8.05 2.65 10.90
C MET A 35 9.15 2.32 11.91
N LEU A 36 10.23 3.11 11.95
CA LEU A 36 11.31 2.94 12.91
C LEU A 36 10.85 3.15 14.36
N ASN A 37 10.03 4.16 14.60
CA ASN A 37 9.45 4.41 15.93
C ASN A 37 8.57 3.25 16.41
N ASP A 38 7.78 2.63 15.51
CA ASP A 38 7.00 1.44 15.85
C ASP A 38 7.88 0.22 16.13
N TYR A 39 8.94 0.03 15.33
CA TYR A 39 9.91 -1.06 15.50
C TYR A 39 10.69 -0.97 16.81
N LEU A 40 11.28 0.19 17.11
CA LEU A 40 12.07 0.39 18.33
C LEU A 40 11.20 0.55 19.59
N GLY A 41 9.95 0.94 19.40
CA GLY A 41 9.03 1.33 20.46
C GLY A 41 9.17 2.82 20.84
N PRO A 42 8.05 3.49 21.16
CA PRO A 42 8.00 4.95 21.31
C PRO A 42 8.89 5.48 22.44
N GLU A 43 9.07 4.71 23.52
CA GLU A 43 9.90 5.13 24.65
C GLU A 43 11.38 5.17 24.30
N LYS A 44 11.91 4.09 23.69
CA LYS A 44 13.31 4.01 23.27
C LYS A 44 13.60 5.02 22.15
N PHE A 45 12.69 5.12 21.19
CA PHE A 45 12.80 6.10 20.10
C PHE A 45 12.87 7.54 20.64
N THR A 46 11.96 7.90 21.55
CA THR A 46 11.95 9.25 22.17
C THR A 46 13.23 9.54 22.94
N LYS A 47 13.72 8.57 23.73
CA LYS A 47 14.99 8.70 24.46
C LYS A 47 16.18 8.87 23.52
N GLY A 48 16.23 8.13 22.41
CA GLY A 48 17.27 8.29 21.39
C GLY A 48 17.23 9.66 20.72
N LEU A 49 16.05 10.19 20.42
CA LEU A 49 15.90 11.56 19.92
C LEU A 49 16.36 12.62 20.93
N GLN A 50 16.04 12.45 22.22
CA GLN A 50 16.51 13.35 23.27
C GLN A 50 18.04 13.36 23.36
N LEU A 51 18.66 12.17 23.30
CA LEU A 51 20.11 12.03 23.28
C LEU A 51 20.74 12.73 22.07
N TYR A 52 20.20 12.46 20.87
CA TYR A 52 20.63 13.10 19.62
C TYR A 52 20.56 14.64 19.70
N ILE A 53 19.40 15.20 20.07
CA ILE A 53 19.22 16.65 20.18
C ILE A 53 20.18 17.24 21.22
N HIS A 54 20.35 16.59 22.37
CA HIS A 54 21.24 17.09 23.42
C HIS A 54 22.72 17.11 22.96
N ARG A 55 23.16 16.09 22.24
CA ARG A 55 24.55 15.94 21.77
C ARG A 55 24.89 16.93 20.65
N HIS A 56 23.93 17.23 19.77
CA HIS A 56 24.17 18.02 18.56
C HIS A 56 23.53 19.43 18.59
N LYS A 57 22.98 19.86 19.72
CA LYS A 57 22.43 21.22 19.88
C LYS A 57 23.45 22.29 19.45
N TYR A 58 22.98 23.25 18.65
CA TYR A 58 23.78 24.36 18.09
C TYR A 58 24.90 23.95 17.12
N GLY A 59 24.90 22.70 16.65
CA GLY A 59 25.84 22.21 15.63
C GLY A 59 25.11 21.70 14.37
N ASN A 60 25.88 21.08 13.48
CA ASN A 60 25.39 20.39 12.31
C ASN A 60 25.41 18.88 12.53
N THR A 61 24.60 18.16 11.76
CA THR A 61 24.44 16.71 11.86
C THR A 61 24.42 16.06 10.50
N THR A 62 24.83 14.80 10.48
CA THR A 62 24.70 13.86 9.38
C THR A 62 23.65 12.80 9.72
N THR A 63 23.23 12.02 8.73
CA THR A 63 22.27 10.93 8.95
C THR A 63 22.77 9.90 9.97
N ASP A 64 24.07 9.61 9.95
CA ASP A 64 24.68 8.63 10.85
C ASP A 64 24.63 9.08 12.33
N ASP A 65 24.62 10.38 12.61
CA ASP A 65 24.51 10.91 13.98
C ASP A 65 23.19 10.51 14.65
N LEU A 66 22.09 10.53 13.89
CA LEU A 66 20.77 10.10 14.36
C LEU A 66 20.76 8.59 14.65
N TRP A 67 21.30 7.79 13.73
CA TRP A 67 21.33 6.34 13.87
C TRP A 67 22.22 5.90 15.04
N ASN A 68 23.35 6.56 15.25
CA ASN A 68 24.24 6.29 16.37
C ASN A 68 23.55 6.55 17.72
N ALA A 69 22.84 7.66 17.85
CA ALA A 69 22.10 7.98 19.08
C ALA A 69 20.96 6.99 19.36
N LEU A 70 20.23 6.56 18.31
CA LEU A 70 19.18 5.55 18.45
C LEU A 70 19.77 4.16 18.78
N SER A 71 20.88 3.78 18.15
CA SER A 71 21.56 2.51 18.40
C SER A 71 22.07 2.42 19.85
N GLU A 72 22.64 3.51 20.37
CA GLU A 72 23.13 3.62 21.75
C GLU A 72 22.01 3.37 22.78
N VAL A 73 20.82 3.93 22.55
CA VAL A 73 19.68 3.77 23.48
C VAL A 73 18.98 2.42 23.31
N CYS A 74 18.92 1.89 22.09
CA CYS A 74 18.14 0.68 21.80
C CYS A 74 18.91 -0.62 22.04
N GLY A 75 20.24 -0.58 21.96
CA GLY A 75 21.10 -1.77 22.01
C GLY A 75 21.06 -2.59 20.71
N GLU A 76 20.67 -1.98 19.60
CA GLU A 76 20.54 -2.60 18.28
C GLU A 76 21.27 -1.74 17.24
N ASP A 77 21.74 -2.36 16.15
CA ASP A 77 22.38 -1.65 15.05
C ASP A 77 21.33 -1.00 14.13
N VAL A 78 20.81 0.14 14.58
CA VAL A 78 19.83 0.95 13.83
C VAL A 78 20.46 1.49 12.55
N GLY A 79 21.77 1.77 12.53
CA GLY A 79 22.48 2.24 11.35
C GLY A 79 22.42 1.24 10.20
N SER A 80 22.72 -0.03 10.46
CA SER A 80 22.62 -1.09 9.44
C SER A 80 21.19 -1.27 8.93
N ILE A 81 20.18 -1.20 9.79
CA ILE A 81 18.77 -1.30 9.37
C ILE A 81 18.42 -0.11 8.47
N MET A 82 18.67 1.12 8.94
CA MET A 82 18.19 2.35 8.32
C MET A 82 18.97 2.74 7.07
N SER A 83 20.24 2.35 6.96
CA SER A 83 21.02 2.53 5.73
C SER A 83 20.35 1.86 4.52
N THR A 84 19.70 0.70 4.70
CA THR A 84 18.93 0.04 3.64
C THR A 84 17.70 0.85 3.21
N TRP A 85 17.21 1.78 4.02
CA TRP A 85 16.04 2.60 3.71
C TRP A 85 16.40 3.98 3.13
N THR A 86 17.50 4.57 3.60
CA THR A 86 17.90 5.93 3.23
C THR A 86 18.83 6.01 2.04
N ARG A 87 19.72 5.03 1.85
CA ARG A 87 20.79 5.07 0.82
C ARG A 87 20.41 4.42 -0.51
N GLN A 88 19.23 3.81 -0.62
CA GLN A 88 18.76 3.21 -1.88
C GLN A 88 17.35 3.65 -2.27
N VAL A 89 17.09 3.55 -3.57
CA VAL A 89 15.85 3.97 -4.21
C VAL A 89 14.75 2.94 -4.03
N GLY A 90 13.50 3.40 -3.90
CA GLY A 90 12.33 2.53 -3.86
C GLY A 90 12.05 1.98 -2.46
N PHE A 91 11.26 0.91 -2.43
CA PHE A 91 10.81 0.19 -1.24
C PHE A 91 10.36 -1.24 -1.61
N PRO A 92 10.25 -2.16 -0.64
CA PRO A 92 9.92 -3.54 -0.95
C PRO A 92 8.41 -3.79 -1.10
N VAL A 93 8.09 -4.80 -1.89
CA VAL A 93 6.87 -5.58 -1.78
C VAL A 93 7.23 -6.91 -1.11
N LEU A 94 6.42 -7.32 -0.14
CA LEU A 94 6.53 -8.61 0.54
C LEU A 94 5.50 -9.57 -0.03
N THR A 95 5.97 -10.64 -0.65
CA THR A 95 5.14 -11.77 -1.08
C THR A 95 5.03 -12.76 0.06
N VAL A 96 3.80 -13.06 0.47
CA VAL A 96 3.49 -13.95 1.59
C VAL A 96 2.79 -15.19 1.07
N HIS A 97 3.40 -16.34 1.31
CA HIS A 97 2.89 -17.64 0.90
C HIS A 97 2.77 -18.58 2.09
N LYS A 98 1.65 -19.33 2.17
CA LYS A 98 1.43 -20.36 3.21
C LYS A 98 2.18 -21.64 2.85
N VAL A 99 3.15 -22.01 3.69
CA VAL A 99 3.97 -23.22 3.51
C VAL A 99 3.27 -24.45 4.08
N SER A 100 2.80 -24.36 5.31
CA SER A 100 2.06 -25.44 5.99
C SER A 100 1.10 -24.86 7.03
N ASP A 101 0.13 -25.68 7.44
CA ASP A 101 -0.81 -25.38 8.53
C ASP A 101 -1.30 -26.71 9.08
N THR A 102 -0.53 -27.24 10.03
CA THR A 102 -0.75 -28.55 10.63
C THR A 102 -0.85 -28.41 12.15
N ALA A 103 -1.41 -29.43 12.81
CA ALA A 103 -1.46 -29.45 14.27
C ALA A 103 -0.07 -29.54 14.91
N GLU A 104 0.92 -30.09 14.19
CA GLU A 104 2.30 -30.30 14.67
C GLU A 104 3.18 -29.06 14.47
N ASP A 105 3.16 -28.45 13.27
CA ASP A 105 4.04 -27.32 12.92
C ASP A 105 3.38 -25.95 13.11
N GLY A 106 2.07 -25.92 13.37
CA GLY A 106 1.26 -24.72 13.32
C GLY A 106 1.14 -24.15 11.90
N LEU A 107 0.82 -22.87 11.81
CA LEU A 107 0.84 -22.13 10.55
C LEU A 107 2.27 -21.67 10.27
N VAL A 108 2.84 -22.11 9.15
CA VAL A 108 4.12 -21.61 8.64
C VAL A 108 3.85 -20.78 7.40
N ILE A 109 4.27 -19.51 7.45
CA ILE A 109 4.27 -18.63 6.29
C ILE A 109 5.71 -18.38 5.85
N SER A 110 5.90 -18.21 4.55
CA SER A 110 7.15 -17.74 3.95
C SER A 110 6.95 -16.31 3.47
N ILE A 111 7.91 -15.44 3.78
CA ILE A 111 7.95 -14.05 3.35
C ILE A 111 9.16 -13.87 2.44
N GLN A 112 8.91 -13.47 1.21
CA GLN A 112 9.94 -13.10 0.25
C GLN A 112 9.82 -11.61 -0.07
N GLN A 113 10.95 -10.93 -0.26
CA GLN A 113 10.95 -9.51 -0.60
C GLN A 113 11.50 -9.25 -2.00
N ASP A 114 10.88 -8.33 -2.71
CA ASP A 114 11.38 -7.76 -3.96
C ASP A 114 11.24 -6.25 -3.93
N ARG A 115 12.01 -5.52 -4.74
CA ARG A 115 11.73 -4.11 -5.01
C ARG A 115 10.38 -3.95 -5.73
N PHE A 116 9.53 -3.06 -5.23
CA PHE A 116 8.28 -2.71 -5.90
C PHE A 116 8.52 -1.69 -7.02
N LEU A 117 8.00 -1.98 -8.22
CA LEU A 117 8.04 -1.09 -9.38
C LEU A 117 6.63 -0.93 -9.95
N ALA A 118 6.09 0.30 -9.92
CA ALA A 118 4.73 0.59 -10.36
C ALA A 118 4.49 0.35 -11.87
N GLU A 119 5.53 0.50 -12.69
CA GLU A 119 5.50 0.28 -14.15
C GLU A 119 5.53 -1.21 -14.53
N GLY A 120 5.59 -2.10 -13.53
CA GLY A 120 5.88 -3.51 -13.75
C GLY A 120 7.32 -3.74 -14.17
N GLY A 121 7.62 -5.01 -14.48
CA GLY A 121 8.98 -5.49 -14.70
C GLY A 121 9.47 -6.26 -13.48
N TYR A 122 9.54 -7.58 -13.63
CA TYR A 122 10.41 -8.39 -12.80
C TYR A 122 11.84 -8.07 -13.22
N ASN A 123 12.65 -7.48 -12.35
CA ASN A 123 14.10 -7.42 -12.56
C ASN A 123 14.68 -8.84 -12.33
N GLY A 124 14.33 -9.78 -13.22
CA GLY A 124 15.02 -11.05 -13.39
C GLY A 124 16.34 -10.90 -14.16
N ASN A 125 16.62 -9.72 -14.71
CA ASN A 125 17.97 -9.34 -15.12
C ASN A 125 18.72 -8.96 -13.84
N GLY A 126 19.67 -9.79 -13.42
CA GLY A 126 20.31 -9.80 -12.10
C GLY A 126 21.06 -8.56 -11.61
N ASP A 127 20.76 -7.36 -12.10
CA ASP A 127 21.40 -6.10 -11.71
C ASP A 127 20.78 -5.44 -10.46
N ASP A 128 19.51 -5.71 -10.15
CA ASP A 128 18.84 -5.07 -9.00
C ASP A 128 19.09 -5.81 -7.70
N THR A 129 20.15 -5.45 -6.98
CA THR A 129 20.51 -6.04 -5.68
C THR A 129 19.81 -5.38 -4.48
N SER A 130 18.81 -4.53 -4.71
CA SER A 130 18.13 -3.80 -3.63
C SER A 130 17.40 -4.76 -2.70
N ALA A 131 17.74 -4.70 -1.42
CA ALA A 131 17.10 -5.48 -0.36
C ALA A 131 17.13 -4.69 0.95
N TRP A 132 16.15 -4.94 1.82
CA TRP A 132 15.93 -4.15 3.03
C TRP A 132 15.90 -5.04 4.27
N TYR A 133 16.26 -4.46 5.41
CA TYR A 133 15.80 -4.95 6.70
C TYR A 133 14.39 -4.41 6.94
N VAL A 134 13.37 -5.28 6.88
CA VAL A 134 11.97 -4.86 6.94
C VAL A 134 11.33 -5.24 8.27
N PRO A 135 11.01 -4.25 9.14
CA PRO A 135 10.20 -4.48 10.33
C PRO A 135 8.78 -4.90 9.93
N VAL A 136 8.45 -6.16 10.14
CA VAL A 136 7.13 -6.73 9.82
C VAL A 136 6.38 -7.05 11.09
N THR A 137 5.19 -6.46 11.20
CA THR A 137 4.22 -6.76 12.26
C THR A 137 3.11 -7.62 11.65
N ILE A 138 2.85 -8.76 12.28
CA ILE A 138 1.81 -9.74 11.92
C ILE A 138 0.72 -9.68 12.99
N CYS A 139 -0.52 -9.46 12.58
CA CYS A 139 -1.71 -9.44 13.45
C CYS A 139 -2.75 -10.48 12.99
N GLU A 140 -3.77 -10.68 13.81
CA GLU A 140 -4.99 -11.38 13.40
C GLU A 140 -5.61 -10.66 12.18
N ALA A 141 -6.12 -11.41 11.21
CA ALA A 141 -6.56 -10.86 9.93
C ALA A 141 -7.55 -9.71 10.11
N ALA A 142 -8.45 -9.83 11.07
CA ALA A 142 -9.56 -8.92 11.31
C ALA A 142 -9.37 -7.94 12.48
N ASP A 143 -8.27 -8.05 13.23
CA ASP A 143 -8.05 -7.23 14.42
C ASP A 143 -6.58 -6.77 14.48
N SER A 144 -6.37 -5.49 14.15
CA SER A 144 -5.06 -4.84 14.14
C SER A 144 -4.43 -4.74 15.53
N THR A 145 -5.22 -4.86 16.60
CA THR A 145 -4.72 -4.76 17.98
C THR A 145 -4.14 -6.07 18.49
N LYS A 146 -4.59 -7.21 17.93
CA LYS A 146 -4.08 -8.54 18.25
C LYS A 146 -2.82 -8.86 17.47
N ILE A 147 -1.70 -8.35 17.96
CA ILE A 147 -0.39 -8.64 17.39
C ILE A 147 0.01 -10.08 17.73
N MET A 148 0.28 -10.87 16.69
CA MET A 148 0.71 -12.26 16.81
C MET A 148 2.23 -12.37 16.87
N LYS A 149 2.93 -11.59 16.03
CA LYS A 149 4.39 -11.63 15.96
C LYS A 149 4.95 -10.35 15.35
N ARG A 150 6.15 -9.97 15.79
CA ARG A 150 6.99 -8.96 15.14
C ARG A 150 8.30 -9.62 14.71
N VAL A 151 8.71 -9.40 13.47
CA VAL A 151 9.92 -9.98 12.89
C VAL A 151 10.67 -8.91 12.09
N LEU A 152 11.99 -9.03 12.02
CA LEU A 152 12.81 -8.24 11.11
C LEU A 152 13.17 -9.13 9.92
N VAL A 153 12.50 -8.92 8.79
CA VAL A 153 12.78 -9.69 7.56
C VAL A 153 14.12 -9.22 7.00
N PRO A 154 15.12 -10.11 6.85
CA PRO A 154 16.47 -9.73 6.45
C PRO A 154 16.59 -9.54 4.93
N PRO A 155 17.63 -8.84 4.44
CA PRO A 155 17.93 -8.71 3.01
C PRO A 155 18.05 -10.03 2.25
N SER A 156 18.51 -11.11 2.92
CA SER A 156 18.58 -12.46 2.33
C SER A 156 17.22 -13.02 1.93
N ALA A 157 16.12 -12.46 2.46
CA ALA A 157 14.75 -12.81 2.08
C ALA A 157 14.41 -12.48 0.62
N ARG A 158 15.31 -11.84 -0.13
CA ARG A 158 15.21 -11.67 -1.58
C ARG A 158 15.50 -12.97 -2.34
N THR A 159 16.46 -13.76 -1.87
CA THR A 159 16.91 -15.00 -2.52
C THR A 159 16.37 -16.26 -1.85
N GLU A 160 16.18 -16.22 -0.53
CA GLU A 160 15.72 -17.35 0.26
C GLU A 160 14.51 -16.94 1.10
N PRO A 161 13.33 -17.55 0.95
CA PRO A 161 12.14 -17.14 1.70
C PRO A 161 12.35 -17.21 3.21
N PHE A 162 11.94 -16.15 3.92
CA PHE A 162 12.03 -16.08 5.38
C PHE A 162 10.79 -16.71 6.02
N ASN A 163 10.97 -17.84 6.70
CA ASN A 163 9.86 -18.58 7.31
C ASN A 163 9.50 -18.05 8.69
N VAL A 164 8.20 -17.91 8.94
CA VAL A 164 7.63 -17.47 10.21
C VAL A 164 6.61 -18.48 10.71
N HIS A 165 6.88 -19.04 11.88
CA HIS A 165 5.97 -19.95 12.60
C HIS A 165 4.98 -19.18 13.45
N LEU A 166 3.71 -19.58 13.38
CA LEU A 166 2.54 -19.02 14.05
C LEU A 166 1.63 -20.17 14.56
N PRO A 167 0.72 -19.91 15.51
CA PRO A 167 -0.24 -20.93 15.95
C PRO A 167 -1.06 -21.50 14.78
N GLY A 168 -1.36 -22.79 14.81
CA GLY A 168 -2.16 -23.46 13.77
C GLY A 168 -3.56 -22.84 13.60
N GLY A 169 -4.06 -22.78 12.37
CA GLY A 169 -5.35 -22.19 12.03
C GLY A 169 -5.43 -20.67 12.14
N SER A 170 -4.30 -19.98 12.38
CA SER A 170 -4.28 -18.52 12.48
C SER A 170 -4.69 -17.85 11.16
N GLN A 171 -5.67 -16.96 11.23
CA GLN A 171 -5.97 -16.04 10.13
C GLN A 171 -5.15 -14.77 10.34
N ILE A 172 -4.29 -14.43 9.38
CA ILE A 172 -3.30 -13.36 9.57
C ILE A 172 -3.40 -12.23 8.57
N ARG A 173 -2.86 -11.08 8.97
CA ARG A 173 -2.56 -9.95 8.10
C ARG A 173 -1.27 -9.28 8.56
N LEU A 174 -0.52 -8.77 7.60
CA LEU A 174 0.69 -7.99 7.82
C LEU A 174 0.39 -6.49 7.73
N ASN A 175 1.31 -5.72 8.31
CA ASN A 175 1.30 -4.25 8.26
C ASN A 175 0.02 -3.61 8.82
N PRO A 176 -0.37 -3.92 10.08
CA PRO A 176 -1.50 -3.25 10.72
C PRO A 176 -1.29 -1.73 10.75
N SER A 177 -2.38 -0.99 10.52
CA SER A 177 -2.45 0.46 10.43
C SER A 177 -1.50 1.10 9.40
N ALA A 178 -1.06 0.31 8.41
CA ALA A 178 -0.15 0.69 7.33
C ALA A 178 1.17 1.30 7.82
N VAL A 179 1.66 0.90 9.00
CA VAL A 179 2.82 1.50 9.67
C VAL A 179 4.12 1.34 8.87
N GLY A 180 4.35 0.16 8.34
CA GLY A 180 5.52 -0.17 7.55
C GLY A 180 5.47 0.41 6.15
N PHE A 181 6.62 0.88 5.66
CA PHE A 181 6.78 1.46 4.33
C PHE A 181 7.06 0.37 3.27
N TYR A 182 6.12 -0.56 3.13
CA TYR A 182 6.18 -1.65 2.17
C TYR A 182 4.77 -2.07 1.76
N ARG A 183 4.66 -2.79 0.64
CA ARG A 183 3.40 -3.40 0.17
C ARG A 183 3.36 -4.87 0.51
N VAL A 184 2.16 -5.44 0.62
CA VAL A 184 1.99 -6.86 0.89
C VAL A 184 1.18 -7.53 -0.21
N GLN A 185 1.74 -8.58 -0.79
CA GLN A 185 1.08 -9.49 -1.71
C GLN A 185 0.79 -10.80 -0.98
N TYR A 186 -0.49 -11.10 -0.75
CA TYR A 186 -0.90 -12.39 -0.19
C TYR A 186 -1.21 -13.37 -1.32
N GLU A 187 -0.64 -14.56 -1.23
CA GLU A 187 -0.88 -15.63 -2.20
C GLU A 187 -1.80 -16.72 -1.62
N GLY A 188 -2.50 -17.42 -2.54
CA GLY A 188 -3.35 -18.54 -2.19
C GLY A 188 -4.48 -18.17 -1.22
N SER A 189 -4.64 -18.98 -0.18
CA SER A 189 -5.76 -18.89 0.77
C SER A 189 -5.62 -17.77 1.80
N LEU A 190 -4.47 -17.09 1.88
CA LEU A 190 -4.22 -16.04 2.89
C LEU A 190 -5.07 -14.78 2.67
N MET A 191 -5.51 -14.52 1.43
CA MET A 191 -6.33 -13.35 1.11
C MET A 191 -7.78 -13.49 1.57
N ALA A 192 -8.32 -14.72 1.63
CA ALA A 192 -9.74 -14.94 1.90
C ALA A 192 -10.21 -14.40 3.26
N PRO A 193 -9.51 -14.65 4.39
CA PRO A 193 -9.89 -14.06 5.68
C PRO A 193 -9.84 -12.53 5.72
N ILE A 194 -8.94 -11.92 4.94
CA ILE A 194 -8.82 -10.46 4.84
C ILE A 194 -10.03 -9.89 4.11
N LEU A 195 -10.45 -10.52 3.01
CA LEU A 195 -11.64 -10.11 2.24
C LEU A 195 -12.93 -10.26 3.06
N GLU A 196 -13.04 -11.32 3.85
CA GLU A 196 -14.15 -11.53 4.78
C GLU A 196 -14.20 -10.41 5.84
N ALA A 197 -13.08 -10.13 6.51
CA ALA A 197 -12.98 -9.04 7.48
C ALA A 197 -13.25 -7.65 6.87
N LEU A 198 -12.87 -7.45 5.60
CA LEU A 198 -13.14 -6.23 4.84
C LEU A 198 -14.64 -6.06 4.55
N GLY A 199 -15.31 -7.13 4.10
CA GLY A 199 -16.74 -7.11 3.79
C GLY A 199 -17.64 -6.92 5.01
N GLU A 200 -17.22 -7.46 6.16
CA GLU A 200 -17.92 -7.30 7.44
C GLU A 200 -17.60 -5.96 8.14
N GLY A 201 -16.69 -5.16 7.58
CA GLY A 201 -16.31 -3.87 8.16
C GLY A 201 -15.54 -3.95 9.48
N ARG A 202 -14.90 -5.11 9.77
CA ARG A 202 -14.10 -5.32 10.99
C ARG A 202 -12.75 -4.60 10.95
N LEU A 203 -12.24 -4.33 9.75
CA LEU A 203 -10.97 -3.63 9.58
C LEU A 203 -11.08 -2.12 9.85
N GLU A 204 -10.07 -1.56 10.51
CA GLU A 204 -9.97 -0.12 10.66
C GLU A 204 -9.78 0.58 9.31
N HIS A 205 -10.15 1.86 9.26
CA HIS A 205 -10.10 2.66 8.03
C HIS A 205 -8.72 2.68 7.37
N ARG A 206 -7.63 2.72 8.15
CA ARG A 206 -6.26 2.72 7.63
C ARG A 206 -5.89 1.38 6.99
N ASP A 207 -6.35 0.28 7.57
CA ASP A 207 -6.11 -1.07 7.06
C ASP A 207 -6.87 -1.30 5.75
N ARG A 208 -8.15 -0.89 5.70
CA ARG A 208 -8.95 -0.95 4.47
C ARG A 208 -8.31 -0.15 3.34
N LEU A 209 -7.85 1.06 3.65
CA LEU A 209 -7.12 1.91 2.71
C LEU A 209 -5.86 1.21 2.19
N CYS A 210 -5.07 0.61 3.09
CA CYS A 210 -3.82 -0.09 2.73
C CYS A 210 -4.08 -1.28 1.81
N VAL A 211 -5.03 -2.15 2.18
CA VAL A 211 -5.38 -3.35 1.40
C VAL A 211 -5.90 -2.94 0.01
N LEU A 212 -6.76 -1.92 -0.06
CA LEU A 212 -7.25 -1.34 -1.32
C LEU A 212 -6.10 -0.80 -2.19
N ALA A 213 -5.25 0.04 -1.60
CA ALA A 213 -4.14 0.67 -2.32
C ALA A 213 -3.13 -0.38 -2.81
N ASP A 214 -2.86 -1.43 -2.03
CA ASP A 214 -1.99 -2.53 -2.41
C ASP A 214 -2.59 -3.37 -3.54
N ALA A 215 -3.87 -3.75 -3.44
CA ALA A 215 -4.53 -4.56 -4.47
C ALA A 215 -4.45 -3.92 -5.85
N PHE A 216 -4.76 -2.62 -5.96
CA PHE A 216 -4.68 -1.89 -7.23
C PHE A 216 -3.24 -1.64 -7.69
N ALA A 217 -2.31 -1.35 -6.77
CA ALA A 217 -0.91 -1.14 -7.13
C ALA A 217 -0.25 -2.43 -7.63
N LEU A 218 -0.50 -3.56 -6.98
CA LEU A 218 -0.03 -4.88 -7.41
C LEU A 218 -0.62 -5.27 -8.76
N ALA A 219 -1.91 -4.95 -9.00
CA ALA A 219 -2.55 -5.21 -10.28
C ALA A 219 -1.93 -4.40 -11.42
N ARG A 220 -1.68 -3.09 -11.20
CA ARG A 220 -0.99 -2.24 -12.18
C ARG A 220 0.45 -2.67 -12.45
N ALA A 221 1.15 -3.12 -11.42
CA ALA A 221 2.51 -3.63 -11.54
C ALA A 221 2.57 -5.03 -12.21
N GLY A 222 1.43 -5.62 -12.57
CA GLY A 222 1.36 -6.95 -13.19
C GLY A 222 1.66 -8.11 -12.22
N ARG A 223 1.69 -7.85 -10.91
CA ARG A 223 1.91 -8.88 -9.87
C ARG A 223 0.62 -9.61 -9.49
N SER A 224 -0.53 -9.00 -9.71
CA SER A 224 -1.84 -9.62 -9.51
C SER A 224 -2.79 -9.28 -10.66
N ARG A 225 -3.92 -9.98 -10.75
CA ARG A 225 -4.93 -9.69 -11.78
C ARG A 225 -5.76 -8.48 -11.33
N MET A 226 -6.06 -7.57 -12.27
CA MET A 226 -6.99 -6.45 -12.01
C MET A 226 -8.37 -6.94 -11.54
N THR A 227 -8.82 -8.11 -12.01
CA THR A 227 -10.06 -8.72 -11.52
C THR A 227 -10.02 -9.00 -10.02
N SER A 228 -8.88 -9.44 -9.47
CA SER A 228 -8.73 -9.64 -8.03
C SER A 228 -8.85 -8.33 -7.25
N ALA A 229 -8.31 -7.23 -7.77
CA ALA A 229 -8.46 -5.90 -7.17
C ALA A 229 -9.92 -5.40 -7.22
N LEU A 230 -10.63 -5.66 -8.31
CA LEU A 230 -12.05 -5.33 -8.46
C LEU A 230 -12.96 -6.19 -7.56
N THR A 231 -12.67 -7.50 -7.41
CA THR A 231 -13.36 -8.37 -6.45
C THR A 231 -13.12 -7.92 -5.01
N MET A 232 -11.92 -7.46 -4.68
CA MET A 232 -11.68 -6.85 -3.39
C MET A 232 -12.46 -5.55 -3.24
N ALA A 233 -12.48 -4.70 -4.27
CA ALA A 233 -13.22 -3.44 -4.24
C ALA A 233 -14.73 -3.64 -4.06
N SER A 234 -15.28 -4.75 -4.57
CA SER A 234 -16.71 -5.06 -4.45
C SER A 234 -17.15 -5.27 -3.00
N THR A 235 -16.25 -5.71 -2.10
CA THR A 235 -16.60 -5.89 -0.69
C THR A 235 -16.80 -4.56 0.05
N LEU A 236 -16.25 -3.46 -0.48
CA LEU A 236 -16.33 -2.11 0.09
C LEU A 236 -17.66 -1.38 -0.21
N HIS A 237 -18.70 -2.07 -0.68
CA HIS A 237 -20.02 -1.51 -0.98
C HIS A 237 -20.67 -0.69 0.16
N CYS A 238 -20.35 -1.00 1.42
CA CYS A 238 -20.89 -0.30 2.58
C CYS A 238 -19.92 0.72 3.21
N GLU A 239 -18.76 0.97 2.57
CA GLU A 239 -17.74 1.91 3.06
C GLU A 239 -18.38 3.25 3.43
N GLY A 240 -17.93 3.87 4.52
CA GLY A 240 -18.47 5.14 5.02
C GLY A 240 -17.38 6.20 5.20
N ASN A 241 -16.12 5.80 5.19
CA ASN A 241 -15.00 6.68 5.44
C ASN A 241 -14.55 7.40 4.17
N TYR A 242 -14.47 8.71 4.28
CA TYR A 242 -14.10 9.58 3.16
C TYR A 242 -12.74 9.23 2.54
N ILE A 243 -11.73 8.89 3.33
CA ILE A 243 -10.38 8.65 2.83
C ILE A 243 -10.35 7.35 2.01
N VAL A 244 -10.99 6.29 2.51
CA VAL A 244 -11.08 5.00 1.79
C VAL A 244 -11.91 5.17 0.50
N TRP A 245 -13.03 5.89 0.57
CA TRP A 245 -13.84 6.22 -0.60
C TRP A 245 -13.09 7.02 -1.66
N ARG A 246 -12.32 8.03 -1.25
CA ARG A 246 -11.55 8.87 -2.16
C ARG A 246 -10.51 8.04 -2.90
N GLU A 247 -9.84 7.12 -2.20
CA GLU A 247 -8.89 6.19 -2.83
C GLU A 247 -9.61 5.29 -3.82
N LEU A 248 -10.70 4.64 -3.41
CA LEU A 248 -11.49 3.76 -4.27
C LEU A 248 -11.95 4.47 -5.54
N HIS A 249 -12.50 5.68 -5.39
CA HIS A 249 -12.91 6.52 -6.51
C HIS A 249 -11.73 6.90 -7.42
N GLY A 250 -10.58 7.27 -6.84
CA GLY A 250 -9.37 7.58 -7.61
C GLY A 250 -8.86 6.39 -8.44
N GLN A 251 -8.87 5.19 -7.85
CA GLN A 251 -8.48 3.96 -8.53
C GLN A 251 -9.42 3.60 -9.68
N LEU A 252 -10.74 3.64 -9.45
CA LEU A 252 -11.74 3.38 -10.48
C LEU A 252 -11.75 4.45 -11.58
N GLY A 253 -11.54 5.72 -11.22
CA GLY A 253 -11.41 6.81 -12.17
C GLY A 253 -10.19 6.67 -13.08
N SER A 254 -9.06 6.24 -12.53
CA SER A 254 -7.84 5.94 -13.31
C SER A 254 -8.08 4.79 -14.28
N LEU A 255 -8.75 3.71 -13.83
CA LEU A 255 -9.13 2.60 -14.68
C LEU A 255 -10.05 3.05 -15.83
N ARG A 256 -11.04 3.90 -15.54
CA ARG A 256 -11.94 4.47 -16.55
C ARG A 256 -11.16 5.26 -17.61
N SER A 257 -10.23 6.13 -17.21
CA SER A 257 -9.41 6.91 -18.15
C SER A 257 -8.66 6.02 -19.14
N LEU A 258 -8.03 4.95 -18.64
CA LEU A 258 -7.29 4.00 -19.48
C LEU A 258 -8.20 3.24 -20.47
N LEU A 259 -9.44 2.96 -20.08
CA LEU A 259 -10.41 2.30 -20.94
C LEU A 259 -10.92 3.24 -22.02
N GLN A 260 -11.20 4.49 -21.67
CA GLN A 260 -11.62 5.52 -22.61
C GLN A 260 -10.52 5.79 -23.66
N GLU A 261 -9.25 5.85 -23.25
CA GLU A 261 -8.12 5.95 -24.19
C GLU A 261 -8.03 4.75 -25.13
N ARG A 262 -8.27 3.53 -24.63
CA ARG A 262 -8.25 2.31 -25.45
C ARG A 262 -9.43 2.23 -26.43
N CYS A 263 -10.60 2.72 -26.01
CA CYS A 263 -11.85 2.62 -26.76
C CYS A 263 -12.14 3.87 -27.60
N ALA A 264 -11.32 4.91 -27.50
CA ALA A 264 -11.42 6.09 -28.35
C ALA A 264 -11.37 5.64 -29.82
N PRO A 265 -12.40 5.95 -30.63
CA PRO A 265 -12.36 5.63 -32.04
C PRO A 265 -11.13 6.32 -32.66
N SER A 266 -10.44 5.64 -33.57
CA SER A 266 -9.52 6.32 -34.49
C SER A 266 -10.26 7.56 -35.04
N HIS A 267 -9.58 8.70 -35.10
CA HIS A 267 -10.11 10.06 -35.33
C HIS A 267 -11.10 10.27 -36.52
N ASP A 268 -11.50 9.22 -37.24
CA ASP A 268 -12.35 9.23 -38.42
C ASP A 268 -13.85 8.99 -38.16
N ALA A 269 -14.28 8.69 -36.93
CA ALA A 269 -15.70 8.49 -36.60
C ALA A 269 -16.23 9.57 -35.64
N ALA A 270 -16.54 10.75 -36.18
CA ALA A 270 -17.18 11.82 -35.44
C ALA A 270 -18.63 11.44 -35.04
N GLY A 271 -18.93 11.48 -33.74
CA GLY A 271 -20.26 11.90 -33.28
C GLY A 271 -21.12 10.92 -32.47
N ALA A 272 -20.67 9.71 -32.14
CA ALA A 272 -21.39 8.84 -31.21
C ALA A 272 -20.52 8.50 -29.99
N GLU A 273 -20.94 8.92 -28.79
CA GLU A 273 -20.44 8.36 -27.53
C GLU A 273 -20.86 6.89 -27.47
N VAL A 274 -20.08 6.00 -28.10
CA VAL A 274 -20.30 4.56 -28.00
C VAL A 274 -19.72 4.12 -26.67
N THR A 275 -20.56 4.13 -25.63
CA THR A 275 -20.21 3.47 -24.36
C THR A 275 -19.99 1.98 -24.62
N THR A 276 -18.82 1.47 -24.29
CA THR A 276 -18.53 0.04 -24.46
C THR A 276 -19.25 -0.79 -23.39
N PRO A 277 -19.55 -2.09 -23.62
CA PRO A 277 -20.12 -2.96 -22.59
C PRO A 277 -19.30 -3.00 -21.29
N PHE A 278 -17.98 -2.79 -21.42
CA PHE A 278 -17.09 -2.73 -20.27
C PHE A 278 -17.26 -1.43 -19.47
N GLU A 279 -17.39 -0.28 -20.13
CA GLU A 279 -17.68 0.99 -19.46
C GLU A 279 -19.04 0.95 -18.75
N GLU A 280 -20.05 0.36 -19.39
CA GLU A 280 -21.37 0.17 -18.77
C GLU A 280 -21.30 -0.73 -17.52
N ALA A 281 -20.51 -1.82 -17.58
CA ALA A 281 -20.26 -2.68 -16.42
C ALA A 281 -19.53 -1.93 -15.30
N LEU A 282 -18.51 -1.12 -15.63
CA LEU A 282 -17.78 -0.30 -14.64
C LEU A 282 -18.69 0.76 -14.00
N ASN A 283 -19.57 1.38 -14.80
CA ASN A 283 -20.54 2.35 -14.31
C ASN A 283 -21.54 1.70 -13.35
N THR A 284 -22.06 0.53 -13.73
CA THR A 284 -22.96 -0.27 -12.87
C THR A 284 -22.27 -0.65 -11.56
N PHE A 285 -21.00 -1.07 -11.64
CA PHE A 285 -20.19 -1.40 -10.48
C PHE A 285 -20.00 -0.20 -9.53
N ILE A 286 -19.65 0.98 -10.06
CA ILE A 286 -19.49 2.21 -9.28
C ILE A 286 -20.80 2.60 -8.58
N VAL A 287 -21.93 2.51 -9.30
CA VAL A 287 -23.25 2.83 -8.74
C VAL A 287 -23.60 1.85 -7.62
N HIS A 288 -23.39 0.54 -7.84
CA HIS A 288 -23.63 -0.48 -6.83
C HIS A 288 -22.83 -0.24 -5.56
N LEU A 289 -21.55 0.13 -5.69
CA LEU A 289 -20.70 0.48 -4.56
C LEU A 289 -21.22 1.68 -3.78
N ALA A 290 -21.67 2.74 -4.46
CA ALA A 290 -22.04 3.99 -3.79
C ALA A 290 -23.48 4.06 -3.32
N GLU A 291 -24.36 3.20 -3.84
CA GLU A 291 -25.79 3.18 -3.53
C GLU A 291 -26.08 3.17 -2.02
N PRO A 292 -25.46 2.31 -1.18
CA PRO A 292 -25.70 2.32 0.27
C PRO A 292 -25.35 3.67 0.91
N SER A 293 -24.24 4.28 0.51
CA SER A 293 -23.81 5.60 0.98
C SER A 293 -24.76 6.71 0.56
N LEU A 294 -25.22 6.69 -0.70
CA LEU A 294 -26.18 7.68 -1.21
C LEU A 294 -27.55 7.56 -0.55
N LYS A 295 -27.99 6.34 -0.24
CA LYS A 295 -29.23 6.09 0.52
C LYS A 295 -29.13 6.67 1.92
N ARG A 296 -28.02 6.43 2.64
CA ARG A 296 -27.76 7.03 3.97
C ARG A 296 -27.80 8.55 3.96
N LEU A 297 -27.31 9.18 2.89
CA LEU A 297 -27.29 10.64 2.73
C LEU A 297 -28.60 11.24 2.18
N GLY A 298 -29.63 10.43 1.90
CA GLY A 298 -30.88 10.89 1.28
C GLY A 298 -30.69 11.45 -0.14
N ARG A 299 -29.66 11.00 -0.85
CA ARG A 299 -29.27 11.49 -2.19
C ARG A 299 -29.46 10.45 -3.31
N PHE A 300 -29.88 9.24 -2.97
CA PHE A 300 -30.16 8.20 -3.95
C PHE A 300 -31.34 8.59 -4.87
N GLY A 301 -31.22 8.33 -6.18
CA GLY A 301 -32.23 8.71 -7.18
C GLY A 301 -32.10 10.13 -7.76
N LYS A 302 -31.15 10.95 -7.29
CA LYS A 302 -30.85 12.26 -7.91
C LYS A 302 -29.96 12.06 -9.14
N VAL A 303 -30.53 12.19 -10.34
CA VAL A 303 -29.86 12.03 -11.65
C VAL A 303 -28.53 12.81 -11.74
N THR A 304 -28.48 14.03 -11.19
CA THR A 304 -27.26 14.86 -11.18
C THR A 304 -26.13 14.26 -10.35
N VAL A 305 -26.44 13.51 -9.29
CA VAL A 305 -25.45 12.87 -8.41
C VAL A 305 -24.89 11.61 -9.06
N LEU A 306 -25.76 10.79 -9.66
CA LEU A 306 -25.37 9.59 -10.40
C LEU A 306 -24.58 9.95 -11.67
N SER A 307 -25.01 10.97 -12.40
CA SER A 307 -24.30 11.46 -13.60
C SER A 307 -22.90 11.98 -13.29
N ARG A 308 -22.74 12.76 -12.21
CA ARG A 308 -21.41 13.23 -11.75
C ARG A 308 -20.52 12.11 -11.26
N MET A 309 -21.09 11.09 -10.63
CA MET A 309 -20.36 9.92 -10.16
C MET A 309 -19.84 9.05 -11.31
N VAL A 310 -20.69 8.82 -12.30
CA VAL A 310 -20.40 7.97 -13.44
C VAL A 310 -19.57 8.71 -14.49
N GLY A 311 -19.48 10.05 -14.40
CA GLY A 311 -18.74 10.89 -15.35
C GLY A 311 -19.40 10.95 -16.73
N VAL A 312 -20.69 10.59 -16.81
CA VAL A 312 -21.50 10.58 -18.02
C VAL A 312 -22.76 11.38 -17.75
N HIS A 313 -23.23 12.17 -18.71
CA HIS A 313 -24.58 12.74 -18.65
C HIS A 313 -25.62 11.63 -18.75
N LEU A 314 -26.09 11.11 -17.61
CA LEU A 314 -27.23 10.20 -17.57
C LEU A 314 -28.49 11.00 -17.96
N VAL A 315 -28.89 10.92 -19.23
CA VAL A 315 -30.20 11.39 -19.68
C VAL A 315 -31.24 10.39 -19.18
N ARG A 316 -32.33 10.86 -18.55
CA ARG A 316 -33.42 9.97 -18.12
C ARG A 316 -33.95 9.19 -19.34
N PRO A 317 -34.32 7.91 -19.22
CA PRO A 317 -35.25 7.34 -20.16
C PRO A 317 -36.53 8.16 -20.07
N CYS A 318 -36.99 8.72 -21.19
CA CYS A 318 -38.33 9.28 -21.26
C CYS A 318 -39.32 8.21 -20.80
N GLU A 319 -40.07 8.48 -19.74
CA GLU A 319 -41.26 7.70 -19.40
C GLU A 319 -42.22 7.79 -20.59
N PHE A 320 -42.26 6.75 -21.41
CA PHE A 320 -43.42 6.51 -22.26
C PHE A 320 -44.53 5.97 -21.35
N ARG A 321 -45.55 6.81 -21.16
CA ARG A 321 -46.87 6.38 -20.68
C ARG A 321 -47.50 5.38 -21.62
#